data_AF-A0AA35XMS3-F1
#
_entry.id   AF-A0AA35XMS3-F1
#
_cell.length_a   1.000
_cell.length_b   1.000
_cell.length_c   1.000
_cell.angle_alpha   90.00
_cell.angle_beta   90.00
_cell.angle_gamma   90.00
#
_symmetry.space_group_name_H-M   'P 1'
#
loop_
_entity.id
_entity.type
_entity.pdbx_description
1 polymer ?
#
loop_
_entity_poly.entity_id
_entity_poly.type
_entity_poly.pdbx_seq_one_letter_code
_entity_poly.pdbx_strand_id
1 'polypeptide(L)'
;MNDTTSTYRLLDSGHSRKLEQVGPYRLVRPASHAIWPPSHPVGFWETAEACYQRGPSGSGSWHRKRHDLPAMWTLTYCGLSLRVKLTDFGHLGFFAEHGPHWQWLREQIAVAGRPVRVLNAFAYTGSSTLAAAAEGAQVVHLDAAEGIVAWARENAQLAGLADAPIRWVVEDVTKFLSREVRRGNRYDAIVLDPPSFGRGPKGEVWKLTHDLPPLLDLCRQILSDSPLAVVLSTHTPGITPLVLENMLAGVVGLERSQLCSMEMLIPQCGSPHGLPSGALNLVKLRQYRERAKQGTLLIDGARALRMALSNGFPISAVYFSQAVADKQVVLLQKVQDAGGHLQPVTPAVFRKIGYGEHPDGLLGVAPCPYVTLADLPITSKPLYLVAEGLEKPGNLGAMLRSADAARVTALVLCDGRTDLWNPNVIRASQGACFAVPVAVATAKDALLWLRRGAVQIIAAAPLAPRSYYAIDLRLPSALVLGAEHDGLTSVWRSETRVCIPMAGQLDSLNVAQTASILLFEAVRQRVNSALDRPAT
;
A
#
# COMPACT_ATOMS: atom_id res chain seq x y z
N MET A 1 22.35 20.57 4.49
CA MET A 1 22.49 20.38 3.03
C MET A 1 22.85 21.70 2.38
N ASN A 2 24.14 22.00 2.21
CA ASN A 2 24.60 23.14 1.41
C ASN A 2 25.71 22.63 0.46
N ASP A 3 25.36 21.70 -0.43
CA ASP A 3 26.20 21.43 -1.60
C ASP A 3 26.00 22.59 -2.58
N THR A 4 26.85 23.60 -2.47
CA THR A 4 26.81 24.80 -3.32
C THR A 4 27.19 24.50 -4.77
N THR A 5 27.77 23.32 -5.05
CA THR A 5 28.14 22.87 -6.39
C THR A 5 27.00 22.15 -7.12
N SER A 6 25.93 21.78 -6.40
CA SER A 6 24.77 21.13 -7.00
C SER A 6 24.07 22.05 -8.01
N THR A 7 23.97 21.56 -9.25
CA THR A 7 23.19 22.18 -10.32
C THR A 7 21.80 21.56 -10.47
N TYR A 8 21.41 20.63 -9.60
CA TYR A 8 20.03 20.18 -9.43
C TYR A 8 19.35 20.87 -8.23
N ARG A 9 18.12 21.34 -8.41
CA ARG A 9 17.25 21.85 -7.34
C ARG A 9 15.78 21.60 -7.64
N LEU A 10 14.99 21.22 -6.64
CA LEU A 10 13.54 21.31 -6.71
C LEU A 10 13.13 22.75 -6.40
N LEU A 11 12.65 23.47 -7.41
CA LEU A 11 12.31 24.90 -7.32
C LEU A 11 10.93 25.10 -6.72
N ASP A 12 9.94 24.33 -7.18
CA ASP A 12 8.56 24.39 -6.68
C ASP A 12 7.83 23.06 -6.92
N SER A 13 6.76 22.82 -6.19
CA SER A 13 5.90 21.66 -6.35
C SER A 13 4.45 21.99 -5.99
N GLY A 14 3.52 21.38 -6.70
CA GLY A 14 2.09 21.58 -6.46
C GLY A 14 1.27 21.14 -7.66
N HIS A 15 -0.05 21.04 -7.47
CA HIS A 15 -1.01 20.62 -8.49
C HIS A 15 -0.59 19.34 -9.24
N SER A 16 -0.04 18.36 -8.50
CA SER A 16 0.48 17.09 -9.02
C SER A 16 1.65 17.22 -9.99
N ARG A 17 2.41 18.32 -9.91
CA ARG A 17 3.59 18.61 -10.72
C ARG A 17 4.73 19.09 -9.84
N LYS A 18 5.94 19.04 -10.40
CA LYS A 18 7.16 19.62 -9.83
C LYS A 18 7.90 20.41 -10.89
N LEU A 19 8.49 21.52 -10.48
CA LEU A 19 9.37 22.38 -11.25
C LEU A 19 10.79 22.20 -10.72
N GLU A 20 11.69 21.74 -11.57
CA GLU A 20 13.05 21.36 -11.20
C GLU A 20 14.06 22.16 -12.02
N GLN A 21 15.09 22.70 -11.38
CA GLN A 21 16.33 23.11 -12.04
C GLN A 21 17.19 21.86 -12.22
N VAL A 22 17.59 21.56 -13.46
CA VAL A 22 18.34 20.36 -13.85
C VAL A 22 19.51 20.79 -14.72
N GLY A 23 20.63 21.12 -14.08
CA GLY A 23 21.74 21.78 -14.78
C GLY A 23 21.30 23.18 -15.22
N PRO A 24 21.53 23.57 -16.49
CA PRO A 24 21.16 24.90 -16.98
C PRO A 24 19.67 25.05 -17.32
N TYR A 25 18.86 23.97 -17.25
CA TYR A 25 17.47 23.98 -17.72
C TYR A 25 16.47 23.74 -16.60
N ARG A 26 15.30 24.38 -16.70
CA ARG A 26 14.13 24.17 -15.86
C ARG A 26 13.14 23.24 -16.53
N LEU A 27 12.77 22.19 -15.82
CA LEU A 27 11.86 21.16 -16.32
C LEU A 27 10.63 21.07 -15.43
N VAL A 28 9.46 20.90 -16.05
CA VAL A 28 8.23 20.53 -15.35
C VAL A 28 7.95 19.05 -15.57
N ARG A 29 7.75 18.31 -14.48
CA ARG A 29 7.38 16.90 -14.52
C ARG A 29 6.20 16.59 -13.61
N PRO A 30 5.48 15.49 -13.85
CA PRO A 30 4.47 15.01 -12.92
C PRO A 30 5.09 14.64 -11.56
N ALA A 31 4.40 15.00 -10.49
CA ALA A 31 4.68 14.60 -9.12
C ALA A 31 3.35 14.34 -8.42
N SER A 32 2.83 13.12 -8.51
CA SER A 32 1.47 12.80 -8.04
C SER A 32 1.22 13.04 -6.56
N HIS A 33 2.28 13.13 -5.75
CA HIS A 33 2.19 13.39 -4.32
C HIS A 33 2.09 14.89 -4.01
N ALA A 34 2.47 15.78 -4.93
CA ALA A 34 2.43 17.23 -4.77
C ALA A 34 0.99 17.78 -4.91
N ILE A 35 0.08 17.35 -4.05
CA ILE A 35 -1.37 17.66 -4.17
C ILE A 35 -1.74 19.06 -3.69
N TRP A 36 -0.79 19.76 -3.04
CA TRP A 36 -0.90 21.14 -2.56
C TRP A 36 -0.81 22.17 -3.70
N PRO A 37 -1.19 23.44 -3.46
CA PRO A 37 -0.93 24.52 -4.40
C PRO A 37 0.58 24.84 -4.48
N PRO A 38 1.10 25.20 -5.67
CA PRO A 38 2.46 25.71 -5.81
C PRO A 38 2.72 26.96 -4.97
N SER A 39 3.93 27.14 -4.45
CA SER A 39 4.29 28.34 -3.69
C SER A 39 4.64 29.53 -4.59
N HIS A 40 5.05 29.27 -5.84
CA HIS A 40 5.34 30.31 -6.82
C HIS A 40 4.16 30.58 -7.77
N PRO A 41 4.05 31.81 -8.31
CA PRO A 41 3.01 32.17 -9.27
C PRO A 41 3.15 31.38 -10.59
N VAL A 42 2.06 31.32 -11.36
CA VAL A 42 2.00 30.60 -12.65
C VAL A 42 3.12 31.04 -13.61
N GLY A 43 3.41 32.34 -13.69
CA GLY A 43 4.49 32.88 -14.54
C GLY A 43 5.88 32.31 -14.21
N PHE A 44 6.12 31.89 -12.96
CA PHE A 44 7.37 31.22 -12.59
C PHE A 44 7.46 29.82 -13.21
N TRP A 45 6.36 29.07 -13.23
CA TRP A 45 6.25 27.76 -13.88
C TRP A 45 6.32 27.85 -15.41
N GLU A 46 5.88 28.98 -15.97
CA GLU A 46 5.96 29.22 -17.42
C GLU A 46 7.41 29.34 -17.92
N THR A 47 8.36 29.69 -17.04
CA THR A 47 9.80 29.75 -17.36
C THR A 47 10.43 28.40 -17.71
N ALA A 48 9.74 27.28 -17.46
CA ALA A 48 10.27 25.96 -17.78
C ALA A 48 10.48 25.75 -19.28
N GLU A 49 11.68 25.33 -19.68
CA GLU A 49 12.05 25.09 -21.08
C GLU A 49 11.46 23.80 -21.64
N ALA A 50 11.11 22.84 -20.78
CA ALA A 50 10.36 21.66 -21.20
C ALA A 50 9.42 21.13 -20.13
N CYS A 51 8.31 20.55 -20.57
CA CYS A 51 7.29 19.94 -19.73
C CYS A 51 7.01 18.50 -20.18
N TYR A 52 7.10 17.55 -19.26
CA TYR A 52 6.73 16.17 -19.53
C TYR A 52 5.25 15.92 -19.24
N GLN A 53 4.55 15.32 -20.19
CA GLN A 53 3.16 14.92 -20.06
C GLN A 53 3.03 13.41 -20.22
N ARG A 54 2.52 12.74 -19.17
CA ARG A 54 2.23 11.31 -19.24
C ARG A 54 1.04 11.05 -20.16
N GLY A 55 1.20 10.07 -21.05
CA GLY A 55 0.13 9.52 -21.84
C GLY A 55 -0.63 8.40 -21.10
N PRO A 56 -1.74 7.91 -21.68
CA PRO A 56 -2.61 6.90 -21.06
C PRO A 56 -1.96 5.53 -20.87
N SER A 57 -0.96 5.20 -21.71
CA SER A 57 -0.27 3.89 -21.76
C SER A 57 0.97 3.81 -20.85
N GLY A 58 1.29 4.86 -20.09
CA GLY A 58 2.47 4.92 -19.20
C GLY A 58 3.70 5.58 -19.82
N SER A 59 3.85 5.56 -21.15
CA SER A 59 4.76 6.44 -21.89
C SER A 59 4.15 7.83 -22.06
N GLY A 60 4.97 8.84 -22.37
CA GLY A 60 4.53 10.22 -22.52
C GLY A 60 5.37 11.00 -23.50
N SER A 61 5.16 12.32 -23.55
CA SER A 61 5.88 13.20 -24.45
C SER A 61 6.43 14.43 -23.72
N TRP A 62 7.59 14.88 -24.20
CA TRP A 62 8.21 16.13 -23.77
C TRP A 62 7.76 17.26 -24.69
N HIS A 63 7.03 18.22 -24.13
CA HIS A 63 6.72 19.48 -24.79
C HIS A 63 7.87 20.44 -24.55
N ARG A 64 8.72 20.61 -25.55
CA ARG A 64 9.87 21.53 -25.51
C ARG A 64 9.40 22.91 -25.91
N LYS A 65 9.52 23.89 -25.01
CA LYS A 65 9.28 25.31 -25.31
C LYS A 65 10.50 25.97 -25.95
N ARG A 66 11.69 25.44 -25.64
CA ARG A 66 12.98 25.88 -26.19
C ARG A 66 13.40 24.98 -27.36
N HIS A 67 13.62 25.57 -28.54
CA HIS A 67 13.94 24.83 -29.76
C HIS A 67 15.34 24.19 -29.76
N ASP A 68 16.31 24.79 -29.07
CA ASP A 68 17.70 24.36 -28.99
C ASP A 68 18.02 23.51 -27.74
N LEU A 69 17.00 22.96 -27.07
CA LEU A 69 17.24 22.07 -25.92
C LEU A 69 17.99 20.81 -26.37
N PRO A 70 19.21 20.54 -25.84
CA PRO A 70 20.03 19.43 -26.31
C PRO A 70 19.39 18.09 -25.96
N ALA A 71 19.73 17.05 -26.73
CA ALA A 71 19.24 15.69 -26.48
C ALA A 71 19.73 15.13 -25.13
N MET A 72 20.89 15.59 -24.68
CA MET A 72 21.51 15.23 -23.42
C MET A 72 22.43 16.34 -22.91
N TRP A 73 22.59 16.45 -21.61
CA TRP A 73 23.53 17.39 -20.98
C TRP A 73 24.05 16.79 -19.66
N THR A 74 24.94 17.49 -18.99
CA THR A 74 25.51 17.07 -17.70
C THR A 74 24.97 17.96 -16.58
N LEU A 75 24.68 17.37 -15.44
CA LEU A 75 24.45 18.08 -14.18
C LEU A 75 25.42 17.58 -13.12
N THR A 76 25.56 18.37 -12.06
CA THR A 76 26.31 18.00 -10.86
C THR A 76 25.32 17.88 -9.72
N TYR A 77 25.31 16.75 -9.01
CA TYR A 77 24.46 16.55 -7.84
C TYR A 77 25.18 15.66 -6.82
N CYS A 78 25.21 16.09 -5.55
CA CYS A 78 25.94 15.42 -4.47
C CYS A 78 27.41 15.16 -4.82
N GLY A 79 28.06 16.13 -5.47
CA GLY A 79 29.45 16.03 -5.95
C GLY A 79 29.68 15.05 -7.12
N LEU A 80 28.64 14.52 -7.76
CA LEU A 80 28.76 13.61 -8.91
C LEU A 80 28.30 14.29 -10.20
N SER A 81 29.10 14.16 -11.26
CA SER A 81 28.72 14.56 -12.62
C SER A 81 27.89 13.45 -13.28
N LEU A 82 26.64 13.76 -13.63
CA LEU A 82 25.68 12.79 -14.17
C LEU A 82 25.13 13.26 -15.51
N ARG A 83 25.02 12.32 -16.46
CA ARG A 83 24.35 12.54 -17.74
C ARG A 83 22.83 12.58 -17.54
N VAL A 84 22.23 13.64 -18.05
CA VAL A 84 20.78 13.83 -18.15
C VAL A 84 20.30 13.51 -19.55
N LYS A 85 19.19 12.78 -19.65
CA LYS A 85 18.48 12.56 -20.91
C LYS A 85 16.98 12.64 -20.68
N LEU A 86 16.28 13.34 -21.56
CA LEU A 86 14.81 13.36 -21.59
C LEU A 86 14.31 12.05 -22.20
N THR A 87 13.85 11.13 -21.36
CA THR A 87 13.35 9.82 -21.80
C THR A 87 11.85 9.82 -22.05
N ASP A 88 11.36 8.87 -22.84
CA ASP A 88 9.94 8.71 -23.16
C ASP A 88 9.05 8.36 -21.95
N PHE A 89 9.66 8.00 -20.82
CA PHE A 89 8.99 7.71 -19.55
C PHE A 89 9.05 8.88 -18.55
N GLY A 90 9.79 9.94 -18.88
CA GLY A 90 9.91 11.17 -18.07
C GLY A 90 10.93 11.12 -16.94
N HIS A 91 11.68 10.01 -16.79
CA HIS A 91 12.86 9.98 -15.93
C HIS A 91 14.05 10.64 -16.62
N LEU A 92 14.98 11.18 -15.83
CA LEU A 92 16.07 12.02 -16.30
C LEU A 92 17.42 11.28 -16.36
N GLY A 93 17.47 10.02 -15.90
CA GLY A 93 18.72 9.27 -15.74
C GLY A 93 19.34 9.37 -14.35
N PHE A 94 18.64 9.95 -13.37
CA PHE A 94 18.99 9.93 -11.96
C PHE A 94 17.74 10.21 -11.11
N PHE A 95 17.81 9.88 -9.81
CA PHE A 95 16.74 10.09 -8.83
C PHE A 95 17.29 10.91 -7.66
N ALA A 96 16.90 12.19 -7.60
CA ALA A 96 17.46 13.14 -6.65
C ALA A 96 17.17 12.78 -5.18
N GLU A 97 16.04 12.13 -4.94
CA GLU A 97 15.63 11.67 -3.62
C GLU A 97 16.60 10.65 -2.98
N HIS A 98 17.51 10.03 -3.75
CA HIS A 98 18.56 9.16 -3.22
C HIS A 98 19.82 9.93 -2.77
N GLY A 99 19.91 11.23 -3.03
CA GLY A 99 21.06 12.05 -2.63
C GLY A 99 21.49 11.86 -1.17
N PRO A 100 20.56 11.88 -0.18
CA PRO A 100 20.88 11.58 1.21
C PRO A 100 21.46 10.18 1.44
N HIS A 101 20.97 9.15 0.73
CA HIS A 101 21.50 7.79 0.83
C HIS A 101 22.93 7.69 0.27
N TRP A 102 23.22 8.40 -0.82
CA TRP A 102 24.56 8.44 -1.40
C TRP A 102 25.55 9.08 -0.42
N GLN A 103 25.18 10.21 0.17
CA GLN A 103 26.02 10.88 1.15
C GLN A 103 26.27 10.00 2.38
N TRP A 104 25.21 9.39 2.93
CA TRP A 104 25.34 8.49 4.07
C TRP A 104 26.25 7.28 3.74
N LEU A 105 26.07 6.66 2.58
CA LEU A 105 26.92 5.54 2.15
C LEU A 105 28.39 5.96 2.02
N ARG A 106 28.65 7.15 1.46
CA ARG A 106 30.01 7.71 1.36
C ARG A 106 30.65 7.90 2.73
N GLU A 107 29.90 8.46 3.68
CA GLU A 107 30.34 8.64 5.06
C GLU A 107 30.71 7.28 5.70
N GLN A 108 29.88 6.25 5.53
CA GLN A 108 30.18 4.91 6.06
C GLN A 108 31.45 4.30 5.44
N ILE A 109 31.67 4.48 4.13
CA ILE A 109 32.86 3.98 3.44
C ILE A 109 34.12 4.73 3.92
N ALA A 110 34.04 6.06 4.02
CA ALA A 110 35.17 6.90 4.41
C ALA A 110 35.67 6.58 5.84
N VAL A 111 34.75 6.25 6.77
CA VAL A 111 35.13 5.92 8.15
C VAL A 111 35.47 4.45 8.38
N ALA A 112 35.32 3.58 7.38
CA ALA A 112 35.48 2.13 7.54
C ALA A 112 36.90 1.70 7.93
N GLY A 113 37.93 2.50 7.58
CA GLY A 113 39.34 2.22 7.88
C GLY A 113 39.89 0.94 7.23
N ARG A 114 39.16 0.34 6.29
CA ARG A 114 39.50 -0.90 5.58
C ARG A 114 38.98 -0.87 4.14
N PRO A 115 39.54 -1.66 3.21
CA PRO A 115 38.96 -1.80 1.87
C PRO A 115 37.50 -2.28 1.95
N VAL A 116 36.61 -1.60 1.25
CA VAL A 116 35.16 -1.86 1.26
C VAL A 116 34.72 -2.45 -0.07
N ARG A 117 34.00 -3.58 -0.04
CA ARG A 117 33.32 -4.17 -1.19
C ARG A 117 31.84 -3.83 -1.16
N VAL A 118 31.35 -3.16 -2.20
CA VAL A 118 29.95 -2.75 -2.33
C VAL A 118 29.28 -3.50 -3.47
N LEU A 119 28.11 -4.07 -3.23
CA LEU A 119 27.21 -4.54 -4.27
C LEU A 119 26.09 -3.53 -4.45
N ASN A 120 25.91 -3.02 -5.66
CA ASN A 120 24.75 -2.22 -6.03
C ASN A 120 23.92 -2.99 -7.06
N ALA A 121 22.71 -3.40 -6.69
CA ALA A 121 21.81 -4.18 -7.54
C ALA A 121 20.54 -3.40 -7.87
N PHE A 122 19.98 -3.65 -9.06
CA PHE A 122 19.02 -2.75 -9.71
C PHE A 122 19.64 -1.35 -9.86
N ALA A 123 20.92 -1.32 -10.22
CA ALA A 123 21.79 -0.17 -10.06
C ALA A 123 21.47 1.00 -11.01
N TYR A 124 20.62 0.77 -12.01
CA TYR A 124 20.20 1.75 -12.99
C TYR A 124 21.41 2.47 -13.63
N THR A 125 21.34 3.78 -13.82
CA THR A 125 22.42 4.62 -14.37
C THR A 125 23.59 4.84 -13.42
N GLY A 126 23.62 4.16 -12.26
CA GLY A 126 24.81 3.98 -11.46
C GLY A 126 25.11 5.05 -10.42
N SER A 127 24.22 6.00 -10.11
CA SER A 127 24.53 7.07 -9.15
C SER A 127 25.05 6.57 -7.79
N SER A 128 24.42 5.54 -7.18
CA SER A 128 24.92 4.93 -5.94
C SER A 128 26.25 4.18 -6.12
N THR A 129 26.51 3.66 -7.32
CA THR A 129 27.79 3.02 -7.69
C THR A 129 28.90 4.06 -7.66
N LEU A 130 28.66 5.20 -8.30
CA LEU A 130 29.63 6.29 -8.39
C LEU A 130 29.87 6.96 -7.03
N ALA A 131 28.81 7.09 -6.22
CA ALA A 131 28.95 7.56 -4.84
C ALA A 131 29.91 6.67 -4.04
N ALA A 132 29.72 5.35 -4.08
CA ALA A 132 30.60 4.42 -3.39
C ALA A 132 32.03 4.41 -3.96
N ALA A 133 32.16 4.39 -5.29
CA ALA A 133 33.46 4.38 -5.96
C ALA A 133 34.28 5.66 -5.73
N ALA A 134 33.62 6.81 -5.58
CA ALA A 134 34.27 8.09 -5.27
C ALA A 134 34.99 8.08 -3.91
N GLU A 135 34.59 7.21 -2.98
CA GLU A 135 35.25 7.00 -1.68
C GLU A 135 36.21 5.80 -1.70
N GLY A 136 36.58 5.30 -2.88
CA GLY A 136 37.56 4.23 -3.05
C GLY A 136 37.04 2.81 -2.84
N ALA A 137 35.72 2.61 -2.75
CA ALA A 137 35.15 1.27 -2.64
C ALA A 137 35.33 0.44 -3.92
N GLN A 138 35.48 -0.87 -3.77
CA GLN A 138 35.39 -1.84 -4.86
C GLN A 138 33.92 -2.17 -5.11
N VAL A 139 33.38 -1.76 -6.26
CA VAL A 139 31.93 -1.81 -6.50
C VAL A 139 31.59 -2.86 -7.55
N VAL A 140 30.58 -3.69 -7.27
CA VAL A 140 29.89 -4.47 -8.29
C VAL A 140 28.61 -3.74 -8.65
N HIS A 141 28.53 -3.26 -9.89
CA HIS A 141 27.34 -2.65 -10.47
C HIS A 141 26.56 -3.72 -11.23
N LEU A 142 25.30 -3.94 -10.84
CA LEU A 142 24.45 -4.98 -11.40
C LEU A 142 23.09 -4.43 -11.83
N ASP A 143 22.81 -4.56 -13.12
CA ASP A 143 21.50 -4.27 -13.71
C ASP A 143 21.19 -5.28 -14.83
N ALA A 144 19.91 -5.49 -15.15
CA ALA A 144 19.49 -6.41 -16.19
C ALA A 144 19.57 -5.80 -17.59
N ALA A 145 19.56 -4.46 -17.72
CA ALA A 145 19.50 -3.78 -18.99
C ALA A 145 20.89 -3.32 -19.47
N GLU A 146 21.39 -3.91 -20.55
CA GLU A 146 22.71 -3.57 -21.12
C GLU A 146 22.88 -2.09 -21.43
N GLY A 147 21.87 -1.46 -22.05
CA GLY A 147 21.91 -0.03 -22.36
C GLY A 147 21.94 0.88 -21.12
N ILE A 148 21.39 0.41 -19.99
CA ILE A 148 21.43 1.13 -18.72
C ILE A 148 22.81 1.01 -18.07
N VAL A 149 23.43 -0.18 -18.11
CA VAL A 149 24.81 -0.39 -17.66
C VAL A 149 25.80 0.41 -18.52
N ALA A 150 25.58 0.50 -19.83
CA ALA A 150 26.37 1.36 -20.71
C ALA A 150 26.27 2.84 -20.31
N TRP A 151 25.06 3.33 -20.00
CA TRP A 151 24.86 4.69 -19.48
C TRP A 151 25.57 4.88 -18.13
N ALA A 152 25.55 3.89 -17.24
CA ALA A 152 26.27 3.96 -15.98
C ALA A 152 27.80 4.07 -16.17
N ARG A 153 28.36 3.37 -17.16
CA ARG A 153 29.78 3.51 -17.55
C ARG A 153 30.11 4.91 -18.09
N GLU A 154 29.24 5.49 -18.91
CA GLU A 154 29.40 6.87 -19.36
C GLU A 154 29.39 7.85 -18.17
N ASN A 155 28.50 7.65 -17.20
CA ASN A 155 28.49 8.47 -15.98
C ASN A 155 29.79 8.30 -15.17
N ALA A 156 30.37 7.09 -15.12
CA ALA A 156 31.67 6.90 -14.48
C ALA A 156 32.78 7.71 -15.17
N GLN A 157 32.81 7.74 -16.50
CA GLN A 157 33.74 8.58 -17.26
C GLN A 157 33.53 10.08 -16.98
N LEU A 158 32.28 10.54 -17.02
CA LEU A 158 31.93 11.95 -16.73
C LEU A 158 32.28 12.38 -15.31
N ALA A 159 32.19 11.45 -14.35
CA ALA A 159 32.53 11.68 -12.95
C ALA A 159 34.04 11.55 -12.65
N GLY A 160 34.88 11.25 -13.64
CA GLY A 160 36.32 11.01 -13.44
C GLY A 160 36.63 9.70 -12.72
N LEU A 161 35.72 8.73 -12.77
CA LEU A 161 35.78 7.43 -12.09
C LEU A 161 35.92 6.27 -13.10
N ALA A 162 36.45 6.52 -14.29
CA ALA A 162 36.64 5.50 -15.32
C ALA A 162 37.57 4.37 -14.87
N ASP A 163 38.63 4.71 -14.13
CA ASP A 163 39.63 3.77 -13.61
C ASP A 163 39.32 3.26 -12.20
N ALA A 164 38.17 3.67 -11.62
CA ALA A 164 37.74 3.19 -10.32
C ALA A 164 37.43 1.67 -10.40
N PRO A 165 37.63 0.90 -9.31
CA PRO A 165 37.44 -0.55 -9.30
C PRO A 165 35.95 -0.94 -9.33
N ILE A 166 35.31 -0.74 -10.49
CA ILE A 166 33.90 -1.03 -10.74
C ILE A 166 33.77 -2.23 -11.68
N ARG A 167 33.20 -3.33 -11.17
CA ARG A 167 32.79 -4.47 -11.98
C ARG A 167 31.38 -4.28 -12.49
N TRP A 168 31.24 -4.09 -13.79
CA TRP A 168 29.97 -3.90 -14.48
C TRP A 168 29.37 -5.25 -14.91
N VAL A 169 28.15 -5.55 -14.44
CA VAL A 169 27.48 -6.83 -14.70
C VAL A 169 26.10 -6.59 -15.32
N VAL A 170 25.83 -7.26 -16.44
CA VAL A 170 24.51 -7.29 -17.10
C VAL A 170 23.87 -8.65 -16.84
N GLU A 171 23.00 -8.75 -15.84
CA GLU A 171 22.36 -10.01 -15.46
C GLU A 171 21.09 -9.80 -14.61
N ASP A 172 20.24 -10.82 -14.56
CA ASP A 172 19.21 -10.94 -13.51
C ASP A 172 19.85 -10.97 -12.10
N VAL A 173 19.28 -10.18 -11.20
CA VAL A 173 19.83 -9.97 -9.86
C VAL A 173 19.82 -11.27 -9.04
N THR A 174 18.70 -11.98 -9.01
CA THR A 174 18.54 -13.22 -8.22
C THR A 174 19.53 -14.30 -8.67
N LYS A 175 19.72 -14.46 -9.99
CA LYS A 175 20.71 -15.37 -10.55
C LYS A 175 22.13 -14.99 -10.18
N PHE A 176 22.48 -13.70 -10.27
CA PHE A 176 23.79 -13.21 -9.87
C PHE A 176 24.07 -13.52 -8.40
N LEU A 177 23.16 -13.16 -7.49
CA LEU A 177 23.35 -13.41 -6.05
C LEU A 177 23.47 -14.89 -5.74
N SER A 178 22.64 -15.73 -6.36
CA SER A 178 22.73 -17.20 -6.21
C SER A 178 24.11 -17.74 -6.58
N ARG A 179 24.77 -17.14 -7.58
CA ARG A 179 26.15 -17.52 -7.97
C ARG A 179 27.19 -16.98 -7.01
N GLU A 180 27.01 -15.78 -6.48
CA GLU A 180 27.91 -15.21 -5.47
C GLU A 180 27.87 -16.01 -4.17
N VAL A 181 26.69 -16.46 -3.73
CA VAL A 181 26.52 -17.41 -2.61
C VAL A 181 27.35 -18.67 -2.86
N ARG A 182 27.19 -19.32 -4.02
CA ARG A 182 27.93 -20.55 -4.36
C ARG A 182 29.44 -20.34 -4.45
N ARG A 183 29.89 -19.15 -4.85
CA ARG A 183 31.31 -18.78 -4.93
C ARG A 183 31.90 -18.35 -3.59
N GLY A 184 31.09 -18.20 -2.55
CA GLY A 184 31.54 -17.71 -1.26
C GLY A 184 31.95 -16.24 -1.27
N ASN A 185 31.49 -15.45 -2.25
CA ASN A 185 31.79 -14.01 -2.27
C ASN A 185 31.06 -13.29 -1.14
N ARG A 186 31.68 -12.21 -0.65
CA ARG A 186 31.21 -11.42 0.48
C ARG A 186 31.29 -9.93 0.17
N TYR A 187 30.34 -9.17 0.71
CA TYR A 187 30.20 -7.73 0.52
C TYR A 187 30.01 -7.03 1.86
N ASP A 188 30.68 -5.89 2.00
CA ASP A 188 30.61 -5.06 3.20
C ASP A 188 29.39 -4.13 3.16
N ALA A 189 28.95 -3.73 1.97
CA ALA A 189 27.70 -3.02 1.80
C ALA A 189 26.88 -3.52 0.62
N ILE A 190 25.56 -3.50 0.76
CA ILE A 190 24.61 -3.86 -0.30
C ILE A 190 23.62 -2.70 -0.49
N VAL A 191 23.45 -2.23 -1.73
CA VAL A 191 22.44 -1.26 -2.13
C VAL A 191 21.44 -1.96 -3.06
N LEU A 192 20.16 -1.87 -2.72
CA LEU A 192 19.04 -2.47 -3.43
C LEU A 192 17.99 -1.40 -3.74
N ASP A 193 17.70 -1.20 -5.03
CA ASP A 193 16.58 -0.35 -5.46
C ASP A 193 15.61 -1.09 -6.39
N PRO A 194 14.98 -2.17 -5.92
CA PRO A 194 14.14 -3.01 -6.77
C PRO A 194 12.91 -2.26 -7.30
N PRO A 195 12.60 -2.41 -8.61
CA PRO A 195 11.37 -1.87 -9.18
C PRO A 195 10.15 -2.69 -8.73
N SER A 196 8.95 -2.12 -8.86
CA SER A 196 7.70 -2.84 -8.56
C SER A 196 7.55 -4.09 -9.44
N PHE A 197 7.92 -3.98 -10.71
CA PHE A 197 7.91 -5.02 -11.71
C PHE A 197 9.13 -4.86 -12.62
N GLY A 198 9.75 -5.96 -13.01
CA GLY A 198 10.92 -5.96 -13.87
C GLY A 198 10.99 -7.21 -14.74
N ARG A 199 11.91 -7.19 -15.70
CA ARG A 199 12.28 -8.38 -16.46
C ARG A 199 13.79 -8.56 -16.51
N GLY A 200 14.25 -9.79 -16.34
CA GLY A 200 15.65 -10.16 -16.54
C GLY A 200 16.02 -10.23 -18.03
N PRO A 201 17.33 -10.32 -18.35
CA PRO A 201 17.81 -10.32 -19.74
C PRO A 201 17.29 -11.49 -20.58
N LYS A 202 16.90 -12.61 -19.95
CA LYS A 202 16.36 -13.80 -20.62
C LYS A 202 14.84 -13.93 -20.43
N GLY A 203 14.17 -12.84 -20.06
CA GLY A 203 12.72 -12.77 -19.90
C GLY A 203 12.19 -13.21 -18.53
N GLU A 204 13.08 -13.42 -17.54
CA GLU A 204 12.70 -13.68 -16.14
C GLU A 204 11.76 -12.58 -15.65
N VAL A 205 10.75 -12.92 -14.85
CA VAL A 205 9.78 -11.94 -14.34
C VAL A 205 10.11 -11.63 -12.89
N TRP A 206 10.23 -10.33 -12.59
CA TRP A 206 10.43 -9.81 -11.24
C TRP A 206 9.17 -9.08 -10.76
N LYS A 207 8.75 -9.35 -9.53
CA LYS A 207 7.67 -8.65 -8.80
C LYS A 207 8.10 -8.42 -7.36
N LEU A 208 8.24 -7.16 -6.96
CA LEU A 208 8.71 -6.78 -5.62
C LEU A 208 7.97 -7.52 -4.49
N THR A 209 6.63 -7.56 -4.53
CA THR A 209 5.81 -8.10 -3.45
C THR A 209 5.94 -9.62 -3.26
N HIS A 210 6.48 -10.33 -4.26
CA HIS A 210 6.68 -11.78 -4.22
C HIS A 210 8.16 -12.13 -4.06
N ASP A 211 9.04 -11.44 -4.79
CA ASP A 211 10.43 -11.85 -4.97
C ASP A 211 11.40 -11.14 -4.01
N LEU A 212 10.97 -10.08 -3.31
CA LEU A 212 11.84 -9.37 -2.37
C LEU A 212 12.29 -10.24 -1.17
N PRO A 213 11.42 -10.99 -0.47
CA PRO A 213 11.86 -11.82 0.65
C PRO A 213 12.95 -12.85 0.28
N PRO A 214 12.81 -13.70 -0.76
CA PRO A 214 13.89 -14.63 -1.12
C PRO A 214 15.15 -13.93 -1.64
N LEU A 215 15.02 -12.74 -2.25
CA LEU A 215 16.19 -11.93 -2.63
C LEU A 215 16.96 -11.45 -1.39
N LEU A 216 16.28 -10.97 -0.36
CA LEU A 216 16.92 -10.49 0.87
C LEU A 216 17.64 -11.62 1.62
N ASP A 217 17.14 -12.86 1.56
CA ASP A 217 17.86 -14.00 2.14
C ASP A 217 19.18 -14.28 1.38
N LEU A 218 19.18 -14.19 0.05
CA LEU A 218 20.42 -14.27 -0.73
C LEU A 218 21.39 -13.14 -0.38
N CYS A 219 20.89 -11.91 -0.18
CA CYS A 219 21.70 -10.78 0.28
C CYS A 219 22.33 -11.07 1.64
N ARG A 220 21.58 -11.59 2.60
CA ARG A 220 22.09 -11.98 3.92
C ARG A 220 23.24 -12.98 3.81
N GLN A 221 23.13 -13.98 2.94
CA GLN A 221 24.15 -15.02 2.75
C GLN A 221 25.47 -14.51 2.15
N ILE A 222 25.46 -13.34 1.51
CA ILE A 222 26.65 -12.72 0.91
C ILE A 222 27.14 -11.49 1.67
N LEU A 223 26.52 -11.13 2.79
CA LEU A 223 27.08 -10.10 3.68
C LEU A 223 28.36 -10.63 4.33
N SER A 224 29.38 -9.76 4.43
CA SER A 224 30.59 -10.02 5.19
C SER A 224 30.29 -10.24 6.68
N ASP A 225 31.25 -10.76 7.43
CA ASP A 225 31.11 -10.98 8.87
C ASP A 225 31.01 -9.66 9.67
N SER A 226 31.36 -8.53 9.08
CA SER A 226 31.27 -7.20 9.68
C SER A 226 30.70 -6.20 8.68
N PRO A 227 29.42 -6.35 8.30
CA PRO A 227 28.81 -5.51 7.27
C PRO A 227 28.70 -4.06 7.76
N LEU A 228 28.98 -3.12 6.86
CA LEU A 228 28.88 -1.69 7.10
C LEU A 228 27.46 -1.18 6.88
N ALA A 229 26.79 -1.64 5.82
CA ALA A 229 25.52 -1.06 5.40
C ALA A 229 24.66 -1.99 4.54
N VAL A 230 23.35 -1.92 4.73
CA VAL A 230 22.35 -2.39 3.76
C VAL A 230 21.39 -1.25 3.49
N VAL A 231 21.33 -0.80 2.24
CA VAL A 231 20.39 0.24 1.79
C VAL A 231 19.32 -0.42 0.93
N LEU A 232 18.07 -0.38 1.39
CA LEU A 232 16.92 -0.88 0.65
C LEU A 232 15.94 0.27 0.38
N SER A 233 15.67 0.56 -0.88
CA SER A 233 14.72 1.58 -1.31
C SER A 233 13.71 1.02 -2.31
N THR A 234 12.57 1.69 -2.46
CA THR A 234 11.64 1.43 -3.56
C THR A 234 10.71 2.61 -3.79
N HIS A 235 10.35 2.88 -5.05
CA HIS A 235 9.27 3.80 -5.42
C HIS A 235 7.93 3.10 -5.60
N THR A 236 7.82 1.84 -5.17
CA THR A 236 6.62 1.03 -5.34
C THR A 236 5.47 1.59 -4.50
N PRO A 237 4.34 1.97 -5.12
CA PRO A 237 3.23 2.52 -4.36
C PRO A 237 2.67 1.51 -3.33
N GLY A 238 2.43 1.97 -2.10
CA GLY A 238 1.89 1.15 -1.01
C GLY A 238 2.94 0.47 -0.14
N ILE A 239 4.22 0.55 -0.51
CA ILE A 239 5.31 0.08 0.36
C ILE A 239 5.81 1.25 1.19
N THR A 240 5.52 1.22 2.49
CA THR A 240 5.97 2.23 3.45
C THR A 240 7.37 1.91 3.98
N PRO A 241 8.08 2.89 4.58
CA PRO A 241 9.37 2.63 5.22
C PRO A 241 9.31 1.49 6.26
N LEU A 242 8.21 1.42 7.01
CA LEU A 242 7.97 0.37 8.01
C LEU A 242 7.87 -1.05 7.39
N VAL A 243 7.31 -1.18 6.18
CA VAL A 243 7.29 -2.47 5.48
C VAL A 243 8.71 -2.92 5.16
N LEU A 244 9.55 -2.02 4.65
CA LEU A 244 10.96 -2.33 4.35
C LEU A 244 11.75 -2.66 5.62
N GLU A 245 11.52 -1.93 6.71
CA GLU A 245 12.13 -2.20 8.02
C GLU A 245 11.78 -3.61 8.53
N ASN A 246 10.50 -3.99 8.49
CA ASN A 246 10.07 -5.32 8.89
C ASN A 246 10.68 -6.43 8.02
N MET A 247 10.85 -6.18 6.71
CA MET A 247 11.50 -7.13 5.79
C MET A 247 13.00 -7.29 6.11
N LEU A 248 13.72 -6.19 6.37
CA LEU A 248 15.12 -6.25 6.76
C LEU A 248 15.31 -6.92 8.13
N ALA A 249 14.51 -6.57 9.13
CA ALA A 249 14.55 -7.18 10.46
C ALA A 249 14.29 -8.69 10.39
N GLY A 250 13.24 -9.10 9.67
CA GLY A 250 12.80 -10.48 9.60
C GLY A 250 13.70 -11.39 8.77
N VAL A 251 14.32 -10.87 7.70
CA VAL A 251 15.06 -11.70 6.73
C VAL A 251 16.57 -11.58 6.87
N VAL A 252 17.10 -10.39 7.19
CA VAL A 252 18.55 -10.17 7.35
C VAL A 252 19.02 -10.51 8.76
N GLY A 253 18.10 -10.59 9.73
CA GLY A 253 18.39 -10.93 11.12
C GLY A 253 19.04 -9.79 11.91
N LEU A 254 18.85 -8.54 11.44
CA LEU A 254 19.30 -7.33 12.12
C LEU A 254 18.34 -6.97 13.26
N GLU A 255 18.89 -6.54 14.39
CA GLU A 255 18.07 -6.00 15.47
C GLU A 255 17.42 -4.68 15.05
N ARG A 256 16.18 -4.42 15.51
CA ARG A 256 15.48 -3.15 15.19
C ARG A 256 16.27 -1.91 15.59
N SER A 257 17.08 -2.00 16.65
CA SER A 257 18.00 -0.95 17.11
C SER A 257 19.06 -0.55 16.07
N GLN A 258 19.33 -1.43 15.10
CA GLN A 258 20.30 -1.25 14.03
C GLN A 258 19.65 -0.77 12.73
N LEU A 259 18.33 -0.63 12.69
CA LEU A 259 17.57 -0.23 11.52
C LEU A 259 17.13 1.23 11.63
N CYS A 260 17.19 1.93 10.50
CA CYS A 260 16.64 3.26 10.35
C CYS A 260 15.81 3.27 9.07
N SER A 261 14.55 3.67 9.17
CA SER A 261 13.64 3.78 8.02
C SER A 261 13.09 5.20 7.93
N MET A 262 13.01 5.72 6.71
CA MET A 262 12.44 7.04 6.44
C MET A 262 11.82 7.10 5.05
N GLU A 263 10.94 8.08 4.84
CA GLU A 263 10.49 8.40 3.50
C GLU A 263 11.60 9.09 2.71
N MET A 264 11.73 8.74 1.43
CA MET A 264 12.60 9.45 0.51
C MET A 264 11.97 10.80 0.13
N LEU A 265 12.69 11.89 0.41
CA LEU A 265 12.24 13.26 0.21
C LEU A 265 13.19 14.02 -0.73
N ILE A 266 12.64 14.88 -1.57
CA ILE A 266 13.40 15.89 -2.32
C ILE A 266 13.19 17.25 -1.63
N PRO A 267 14.22 17.87 -1.03
CA PRO A 267 14.09 19.20 -0.44
C PRO A 267 13.70 20.25 -1.50
N GLN A 268 12.70 21.08 -1.20
CA GLN A 268 12.31 22.20 -2.07
C GLN A 268 12.99 23.50 -1.64
N CYS A 269 13.49 24.28 -2.60
CA CYS A 269 14.10 25.57 -2.34
C CYS A 269 13.12 26.52 -1.63
N GLY A 270 13.57 27.14 -0.54
CA GLY A 270 12.77 28.12 0.21
C GLY A 270 11.56 27.53 0.94
N SER A 271 11.46 26.20 1.04
CA SER A 271 10.39 25.49 1.76
C SER A 271 10.98 24.63 2.88
N PRO A 272 10.38 24.63 4.08
CA PRO A 272 10.73 23.66 5.13
C PRO A 272 10.21 22.25 4.83
N HIS A 273 9.35 22.10 3.81
CA HIS A 273 8.74 20.84 3.43
C HIS A 273 9.39 20.28 2.16
N GLY A 274 9.78 19.00 2.18
CA GLY A 274 10.27 18.26 1.02
C GLY A 274 9.13 17.60 0.24
N LEU A 275 9.38 17.28 -1.03
CA LEU A 275 8.48 16.49 -1.88
C LEU A 275 8.76 14.98 -1.66
N PRO A 276 7.80 14.19 -1.17
CA PRO A 276 7.97 12.75 -1.02
C PRO A 276 7.94 11.99 -2.36
N SER A 277 8.86 11.04 -2.48
CA SER A 277 9.01 10.14 -3.64
C SER A 277 8.58 8.70 -3.36
N GLY A 278 8.33 8.33 -2.10
CA GLY A 278 7.67 7.08 -1.68
C GLY A 278 6.18 7.30 -1.39
N ALA A 279 5.32 6.32 -1.65
CA ALA A 279 3.88 6.59 -1.77
C ALA A 279 3.05 6.33 -0.50
N LEU A 280 2.25 7.33 -0.16
CA LEU A 280 0.83 7.14 0.13
C LEU A 280 0.01 8.20 -0.63
N ASN A 281 -0.80 7.77 -1.60
CA ASN A 281 -1.71 8.66 -2.34
C ASN A 281 -3.15 8.45 -1.89
N LEU A 282 -3.57 9.24 -0.91
CA LEU A 282 -4.88 9.15 -0.27
C LEU A 282 -6.07 9.31 -1.24
N VAL A 283 -5.94 10.14 -2.28
CA VAL A 283 -7.05 10.37 -3.24
C VAL A 283 -7.27 9.14 -4.11
N LYS A 284 -6.20 8.44 -4.49
CA LYS A 284 -6.28 7.22 -5.31
C LYS A 284 -6.82 6.02 -4.54
N LEU A 285 -6.61 5.96 -3.22
CA LEU A 285 -7.16 4.91 -2.36
C LEU A 285 -8.70 4.90 -2.30
N ARG A 286 -9.40 5.83 -2.96
CA ARG A 286 -10.84 5.71 -3.24
C ARG A 286 -11.17 4.60 -4.23
N GLN A 287 -10.22 4.23 -5.09
CA GLN A 287 -10.41 3.21 -6.11
C GLN A 287 -9.98 1.83 -5.58
N TYR A 288 -10.81 0.82 -5.82
CA TYR A 288 -10.53 -0.57 -5.43
C TYR A 288 -9.16 -1.05 -5.94
N ARG A 289 -8.85 -0.82 -7.23
CA ARG A 289 -7.58 -1.26 -7.84
C ARG A 289 -6.36 -0.72 -7.10
N GLU A 290 -6.44 0.51 -6.63
CA GLU A 290 -5.33 1.16 -5.92
C GLU A 290 -5.23 0.66 -4.48
N ARG A 291 -6.35 0.43 -3.78
CA ARG A 291 -6.35 -0.22 -2.46
C ARG A 291 -5.79 -1.64 -2.50
N ALA A 292 -6.24 -2.45 -3.45
CA ALA A 292 -5.79 -3.83 -3.61
C ALA A 292 -4.30 -3.90 -3.98
N LYS A 293 -3.83 -2.99 -4.83
CA LYS A 293 -2.42 -2.88 -5.21
C LYS A 293 -1.54 -2.43 -4.03
N GLN A 294 -2.03 -1.50 -3.22
CA GLN A 294 -1.28 -0.87 -2.13
C GLN A 294 -1.43 -1.63 -0.79
N GLY A 295 -2.34 -2.61 -0.69
CA GLY A 295 -2.65 -3.30 0.55
C GLY A 295 -3.13 -2.36 1.65
N THR A 296 -3.78 -1.25 1.29
CA THR A 296 -4.16 -0.17 2.22
C THR A 296 -5.62 0.22 2.01
N LEU A 297 -6.29 0.62 3.10
CA LEU A 297 -7.67 1.11 3.09
C LEU A 297 -7.79 2.50 3.73
N LEU A 298 -8.89 3.19 3.43
CA LEU A 298 -9.26 4.48 4.03
C LEU A 298 -10.38 4.28 5.04
N ILE A 299 -10.26 4.93 6.20
CA ILE A 299 -11.28 4.94 7.26
C ILE A 299 -11.81 6.36 7.39
N ASP A 300 -12.99 6.63 6.85
CA ASP A 300 -13.60 7.97 6.91
C ASP A 300 -14.45 8.13 8.18
N GLY A 301 -14.17 9.16 8.97
CA GLY A 301 -14.98 9.58 10.11
C GLY A 301 -14.55 9.03 11.48
N ALA A 302 -14.87 9.81 12.51
CA ALA A 302 -14.44 9.55 13.89
C ALA A 302 -15.00 8.24 14.46
N ARG A 303 -16.24 7.89 14.10
CA ARG A 303 -16.91 6.69 14.59
C ARG A 303 -16.27 5.41 14.06
N ALA A 304 -15.96 5.37 12.77
CA ALA A 304 -15.29 4.23 12.14
C ALA A 304 -13.88 4.04 12.72
N LEU A 305 -13.14 5.13 12.92
CA LEU A 305 -11.82 5.10 13.58
C LEU A 305 -11.89 4.58 15.03
N ARG A 306 -12.87 5.05 15.82
CA ARG A 306 -13.10 4.52 17.17
C ARG A 306 -13.40 3.02 17.16
N MET A 307 -14.22 2.57 16.22
CA MET A 307 -14.57 1.16 16.09
C MET A 307 -13.33 0.32 15.74
N ALA A 308 -12.52 0.78 14.78
CA ALA A 308 -11.28 0.15 14.39
C ALA A 308 -10.32 0.00 15.58
N LEU A 309 -10.02 1.09 16.29
CA LEU A 309 -9.14 1.05 17.46
C LEU A 309 -9.66 0.14 18.58
N SER A 310 -10.96 0.20 18.87
CA SER A 310 -11.56 -0.57 19.98
C SER A 310 -11.53 -2.07 19.71
N ASN A 311 -11.43 -2.49 18.45
CA ASN A 311 -11.31 -3.88 18.03
C ASN A 311 -9.85 -4.26 17.69
N GLY A 312 -8.86 -3.45 18.11
CA GLY A 312 -7.44 -3.73 17.91
C GLY A 312 -6.98 -3.64 16.46
N PHE A 313 -7.75 -2.98 15.59
CA PHE A 313 -7.38 -2.82 14.19
C PHE A 313 -6.22 -1.81 14.07
N PRO A 314 -5.12 -2.14 13.37
CA PRO A 314 -3.98 -1.25 13.24
C PRO A 314 -4.34 -0.01 12.42
N ILE A 315 -3.95 1.17 12.89
CA ILE A 315 -4.11 2.43 12.18
C ILE A 315 -2.72 2.99 11.88
N SER A 316 -2.38 3.12 10.60
CA SER A 316 -1.07 3.61 10.17
C SER A 316 -0.97 5.13 10.30
N ALA A 317 -2.02 5.87 9.90
CA ALA A 317 -2.04 7.32 10.00
C ALA A 317 -3.46 7.87 10.09
N VAL A 318 -3.63 9.04 10.70
CA VAL A 318 -4.87 9.83 10.71
C VAL A 318 -4.57 11.25 10.26
N TYR A 319 -5.26 11.65 9.20
CA TYR A 319 -5.28 12.99 8.65
C TYR A 319 -6.48 13.73 9.24
N PHE A 320 -6.26 14.93 9.77
CA PHE A 320 -7.32 15.67 10.43
C PHE A 320 -7.26 17.16 10.14
N SER A 321 -8.44 17.80 10.07
CA SER A 321 -8.51 19.27 10.01
C SER A 321 -8.25 19.86 11.40
N GLN A 322 -7.46 20.93 11.47
CA GLN A 322 -7.13 21.58 12.74
C GLN A 322 -8.37 22.09 13.48
N ALA A 323 -9.44 22.43 12.75
CA ALA A 323 -10.72 22.87 13.31
C ALA A 323 -11.50 21.79 14.09
N VAL A 324 -11.14 20.50 13.92
CA VAL A 324 -11.78 19.37 14.64
C VAL A 324 -10.85 18.71 15.67
N ALA A 325 -9.58 19.13 15.73
CA ALA A 325 -8.58 18.57 16.63
C ALA A 325 -9.05 18.62 18.09
N ASP A 326 -9.52 19.78 18.53
CA ASP A 326 -9.95 20.03 19.91
C ASP A 326 -11.17 19.17 20.32
N LYS A 327 -12.02 18.81 19.35
CA LYS A 327 -13.21 17.97 19.59
C LYS A 327 -12.90 16.48 19.64
N GLN A 328 -11.72 16.07 19.15
CA GLN A 328 -11.36 14.66 18.96
C GLN A 328 -10.02 14.30 19.62
N VAL A 329 -9.53 15.13 20.56
CA VAL A 329 -8.25 14.94 21.27
C VAL A 329 -8.08 13.52 21.81
N VAL A 330 -9.10 12.98 22.47
CA VAL A 330 -9.07 11.62 23.04
C VAL A 330 -8.88 10.55 21.96
N LEU A 331 -9.50 10.73 20.80
CA LEU A 331 -9.37 9.78 19.69
C LEU A 331 -7.99 9.88 19.04
N LEU A 332 -7.49 11.10 18.82
CA LEU A 332 -6.16 11.33 18.26
C LEU A 332 -5.07 10.77 19.19
N GLN A 333 -5.20 10.95 20.50
CA GLN A 333 -4.28 10.36 21.48
C GLN A 333 -4.27 8.84 21.40
N LYS A 334 -5.44 8.18 21.34
CA LYS A 334 -5.53 6.73 21.19
C LYS A 334 -4.87 6.20 19.91
N VAL A 335 -4.94 6.96 18.81
CA VAL A 335 -4.24 6.61 17.57
C VAL A 335 -2.73 6.66 17.78
N GLN A 336 -2.24 7.72 18.41
CA GLN A 336 -0.82 7.90 18.70
C GLN A 336 -0.29 6.83 19.66
N ASP A 337 -1.05 6.50 20.71
CA ASP A 337 -0.73 5.44 21.67
C ASP A 337 -0.67 4.05 21.00
N ALA A 338 -1.48 3.84 19.96
CA ALA A 338 -1.46 2.64 19.13
C ALA A 338 -0.36 2.66 18.05
N GLY A 339 0.52 3.67 18.03
CA GLY A 339 1.63 3.81 17.10
C GLY A 339 1.26 4.42 15.74
N GLY A 340 0.06 4.96 15.58
CA GLY A 340 -0.39 5.62 14.35
C GLY A 340 0.08 7.06 14.24
N HIS A 341 0.45 7.49 13.03
CA HIS A 341 0.89 8.87 12.77
C HIS A 341 -0.27 9.86 12.70
N LEU A 342 -0.12 11.03 13.31
CA LEU A 342 -1.10 12.11 13.24
C LEU A 342 -0.61 13.20 12.27
N GLN A 343 -1.42 13.50 11.25
CA GLN A 343 -1.09 14.51 10.24
C GLN A 343 -2.17 15.59 10.15
N PRO A 344 -1.93 16.81 10.67
CA PRO A 344 -2.84 17.92 10.44
C PRO A 344 -2.83 18.31 8.95
N VAL A 345 -4.00 18.64 8.42
CA VAL A 345 -4.18 19.10 7.04
C VAL A 345 -5.10 20.31 6.98
N THR A 346 -4.94 21.14 5.94
CA THR A 346 -5.83 22.29 5.73
C THR A 346 -7.24 21.84 5.34
N PRO A 347 -8.29 22.65 5.56
CA PRO A 347 -9.66 22.30 5.13
C PRO A 347 -9.76 22.02 3.62
N ALA A 348 -8.98 22.72 2.79
CA ALA A 348 -8.94 22.50 1.36
C ALA A 348 -8.33 21.13 0.98
N VAL A 349 -7.25 20.73 1.66
CA VAL A 349 -6.65 19.39 1.49
C VAL A 349 -7.61 18.33 2.00
N PHE A 350 -8.22 18.54 3.16
CA PHE A 350 -9.18 17.59 3.75
C PHE A 350 -10.35 17.29 2.79
N ARG A 351 -10.96 18.33 2.20
CA ARG A 351 -12.02 18.18 1.18
C ARG A 351 -11.59 17.35 -0.03
N LYS A 352 -10.31 17.41 -0.39
CA LYS A 352 -9.76 16.69 -1.55
C LYS A 352 -9.39 15.24 -1.24
N ILE A 353 -9.03 14.92 0.00
CA ILE A 353 -8.68 13.54 0.41
C ILE A 353 -9.90 12.77 0.91
N GLY A 354 -10.83 13.41 1.63
CA GLY A 354 -12.01 12.77 2.23
C GLY A 354 -13.09 12.33 1.23
N TYR A 355 -13.82 11.26 1.56
CA TYR A 355 -14.91 10.70 0.78
C TYR A 355 -16.33 11.18 1.21
N GLY A 356 -16.94 12.15 0.51
CA GLY A 356 -18.33 12.58 0.73
C GLY A 356 -18.48 13.91 1.48
N GLU A 357 -19.54 14.06 2.29
CA GLU A 357 -19.69 15.20 3.22
C GLU A 357 -19.02 14.87 4.56
N HIS A 358 -18.22 15.79 5.09
CA HIS A 358 -17.23 15.53 6.15
C HIS A 358 -17.54 16.26 7.46
N PRO A 359 -18.53 15.81 8.25
CA PRO A 359 -18.91 16.50 9.48
C PRO A 359 -17.82 16.44 10.57
N ASP A 360 -17.02 15.36 10.60
CA ASP A 360 -16.10 15.08 11.71
C ASP A 360 -14.62 15.39 11.43
N GLY A 361 -14.26 15.70 10.17
CA GLY A 361 -12.91 16.17 9.79
C GLY A 361 -11.74 15.20 10.06
N LEU A 362 -11.98 13.88 10.10
CA LEU A 362 -10.99 12.83 10.36
C LEU A 362 -10.98 11.79 9.23
N LEU A 363 -9.78 11.44 8.74
CA LEU A 363 -9.57 10.41 7.73
C LEU A 363 -8.37 9.54 8.13
N GLY A 364 -8.60 8.26 8.42
CA GLY A 364 -7.53 7.32 8.71
C GLY A 364 -7.11 6.47 7.54
N VAL A 365 -5.94 5.88 7.71
CA VAL A 365 -5.30 4.95 6.79
C VAL A 365 -4.86 3.74 7.59
N ALA A 366 -5.16 2.55 7.07
CA ALA A 366 -4.85 1.29 7.73
C ALA A 366 -4.48 0.23 6.69
N PRO A 367 -3.72 -0.81 7.07
CA PRO A 367 -3.49 -1.95 6.19
C PRO A 367 -4.82 -2.67 5.90
N CYS A 368 -4.94 -3.20 4.68
CA CYS A 368 -6.08 -3.97 4.25
C CYS A 368 -5.90 -5.44 4.71
N PRO A 369 -6.75 -5.96 5.59
CA PRO A 369 -6.62 -7.33 6.07
C PRO A 369 -7.13 -8.31 5.00
N TYR A 370 -6.50 -9.47 4.97
CA TYR A 370 -6.95 -10.62 4.19
C TYR A 370 -7.34 -11.73 5.16
N VAL A 371 -8.63 -12.06 5.19
CA VAL A 371 -9.21 -13.04 6.13
C VAL A 371 -9.88 -14.13 5.31
N THR A 372 -9.46 -15.37 5.54
CA THR A 372 -10.02 -16.57 4.92
C THR A 372 -10.96 -17.29 5.89
N LEU A 373 -11.67 -18.32 5.41
CA LEU A 373 -12.54 -19.15 6.25
C LEU A 373 -11.78 -19.82 7.41
N ALA A 374 -10.49 -20.09 7.25
CA ALA A 374 -9.66 -20.71 8.28
C ALA A 374 -9.36 -19.77 9.45
N ASP A 375 -9.44 -18.46 9.23
CA ASP A 375 -9.13 -17.42 10.21
C ASP A 375 -10.35 -17.02 11.05
N LEU A 376 -11.54 -17.54 10.71
CA LEU A 376 -12.78 -17.21 11.41
C LEU A 376 -12.85 -17.85 12.80
N PRO A 377 -13.41 -17.16 13.80
CA PRO A 377 -13.49 -17.67 15.16
C PRO A 377 -14.38 -18.92 15.24
N ILE A 378 -13.87 -19.92 15.96
CA ILE A 378 -14.59 -21.15 16.29
C ILE A 378 -15.23 -20.95 17.66
N THR A 379 -16.55 -21.09 17.73
CA THR A 379 -17.30 -21.01 19.00
C THR A 379 -18.18 -22.24 19.15
N SER A 380 -18.68 -22.51 20.36
CA SER A 380 -19.54 -23.67 20.62
C SER A 380 -20.95 -23.53 20.06
N LYS A 381 -21.43 -22.29 19.84
CA LYS A 381 -22.76 -21.98 19.30
C LYS A 381 -22.71 -20.85 18.28
N PRO A 382 -22.03 -21.05 17.15
CA PRO A 382 -21.87 -19.99 16.17
C PRO A 382 -23.20 -19.54 15.59
N LEU A 383 -23.25 -18.27 15.22
CA LEU A 383 -24.23 -17.71 14.30
C LEU A 383 -23.45 -17.08 13.15
N TYR A 384 -23.51 -17.69 11.98
CA TYR A 384 -22.87 -17.17 10.78
C TYR A 384 -23.90 -16.49 9.88
N LEU A 385 -23.47 -15.40 9.24
CA LEU A 385 -24.23 -14.75 8.17
C LEU A 385 -23.49 -14.96 6.86
N VAL A 386 -24.12 -15.60 5.89
CA VAL A 386 -23.55 -15.83 4.56
C VAL A 386 -24.29 -14.97 3.55
N ALA A 387 -23.55 -14.17 2.80
CA ALA A 387 -24.09 -13.30 1.78
C ALA A 387 -23.48 -13.66 0.42
N GLU A 388 -24.30 -14.19 -0.48
CA GLU A 388 -23.90 -14.61 -1.83
C GLU A 388 -24.23 -13.53 -2.86
N GLY A 389 -23.25 -13.18 -3.70
CA GLY A 389 -23.47 -12.35 -4.87
C GLY A 389 -23.86 -10.88 -4.59
N LEU A 390 -23.55 -10.34 -3.40
CA LEU A 390 -23.85 -8.95 -3.09
C LEU A 390 -23.17 -7.95 -4.04
N GLU A 391 -23.96 -7.05 -4.62
CA GLU A 391 -23.50 -6.05 -5.60
C GLU A 391 -23.44 -4.62 -5.08
N LYS A 392 -24.29 -4.27 -4.09
CA LYS A 392 -24.41 -2.91 -3.57
C LYS A 392 -23.68 -2.73 -2.24
N PRO A 393 -22.71 -1.79 -2.15
CA PRO A 393 -22.02 -1.42 -0.91
C PRO A 393 -22.94 -1.09 0.27
N GLY A 394 -24.07 -0.43 0.01
CA GLY A 394 -25.02 -0.04 1.04
C GLY A 394 -25.65 -1.25 1.75
N ASN A 395 -25.98 -2.31 1.01
CA ASN A 395 -26.56 -3.52 1.58
C ASN A 395 -25.57 -4.25 2.47
N LEU A 396 -24.32 -4.42 2.00
CA LEU A 396 -23.27 -5.05 2.80
C LEU A 396 -23.03 -4.26 4.10
N GLY A 397 -22.96 -2.94 4.01
CA GLY A 397 -22.78 -2.10 5.21
C GLY A 397 -23.95 -2.25 6.20
N ALA A 398 -25.20 -2.23 5.72
CA ALA A 398 -26.37 -2.44 6.56
C ALA A 398 -26.41 -3.84 7.19
N MET A 399 -26.04 -4.88 6.44
CA MET A 399 -25.92 -6.25 6.96
C MET A 399 -24.86 -6.36 8.06
N LEU A 400 -23.70 -5.75 7.88
CA LEU A 400 -22.63 -5.73 8.90
C LEU A 400 -23.09 -5.04 10.19
N ARG A 401 -23.87 -3.96 10.07
CA ARG A 401 -24.45 -3.28 11.23
C ARG A 401 -25.44 -4.16 11.99
N SER A 402 -26.31 -4.88 11.28
CA SER A 402 -27.24 -5.83 11.92
C SER A 402 -26.51 -7.05 12.48
N ALA A 403 -25.43 -7.50 11.83
CA ALA A 403 -24.61 -8.61 12.29
C ALA A 403 -23.88 -8.28 13.60
N ASP A 404 -23.29 -7.07 13.71
CA ASP A 404 -22.69 -6.56 14.95
C ASP A 404 -23.74 -6.50 16.08
N ALA A 405 -24.89 -5.87 15.80
CA ALA A 405 -25.97 -5.74 16.78
C ALA A 405 -26.51 -7.11 17.26
N ALA A 406 -26.57 -8.10 16.37
CA ALA A 406 -27.00 -9.46 16.69
C ALA A 406 -25.87 -10.36 17.25
N ARG A 407 -24.64 -9.83 17.39
CA ARG A 407 -23.43 -10.57 17.80
C ARG A 407 -23.20 -11.83 16.98
N VAL A 408 -23.29 -11.70 15.67
CA VAL A 408 -22.91 -12.74 14.70
C VAL A 408 -21.45 -13.11 14.92
N THR A 409 -21.16 -14.40 14.88
CA THR A 409 -19.80 -14.94 15.06
C THR A 409 -18.88 -14.53 13.92
N ALA A 410 -19.36 -14.63 12.68
CA ALA A 410 -18.67 -14.11 11.49
C ALA A 410 -19.63 -13.94 10.32
N LEU A 411 -19.25 -13.07 9.38
CA LEU A 411 -19.89 -12.93 8.07
C LEU A 411 -19.01 -13.60 7.01
N VAL A 412 -19.63 -14.36 6.10
CA VAL A 412 -18.95 -14.92 4.93
C VAL A 412 -19.53 -14.27 3.68
N LEU A 413 -18.68 -13.55 2.94
CA LEU A 413 -19.02 -12.94 1.66
C LEU A 413 -18.67 -13.92 0.54
N CYS A 414 -19.69 -14.54 -0.05
CA CYS A 414 -19.55 -15.53 -1.11
C CYS A 414 -19.70 -14.89 -2.48
N ASP A 415 -18.73 -15.11 -3.37
CA ASP A 415 -18.79 -14.68 -4.77
C ASP A 415 -19.18 -13.19 -4.92
N GLY A 416 -18.76 -12.38 -3.95
CA GLY A 416 -19.16 -10.99 -3.80
C GLY A 416 -18.60 -10.13 -4.93
N ARG A 417 -19.47 -9.30 -5.53
CA ARG A 417 -19.07 -8.26 -6.49
C ARG A 417 -18.74 -6.93 -5.81
N THR A 418 -19.01 -6.85 -4.51
CA THR A 418 -18.79 -5.68 -3.66
C THR A 418 -17.51 -5.82 -2.85
N ASP A 419 -16.66 -4.80 -2.89
CA ASP A 419 -15.49 -4.69 -2.03
C ASP A 419 -15.89 -4.35 -0.58
N LEU A 420 -15.52 -5.20 0.37
CA LEU A 420 -15.73 -5.01 1.81
C LEU A 420 -15.13 -3.69 2.31
N TRP A 421 -13.97 -3.30 1.78
CA TRP A 421 -13.21 -2.12 2.20
C TRP A 421 -13.54 -0.88 1.34
N ASN A 422 -14.65 -0.93 0.61
CA ASN A 422 -15.18 0.23 -0.07
C ASN A 422 -15.58 1.30 0.96
N PRO A 423 -15.19 2.58 0.78
CA PRO A 423 -15.58 3.67 1.68
C PRO A 423 -17.10 3.73 1.96
N ASN A 424 -17.93 3.38 0.98
CA ASN A 424 -19.38 3.32 1.17
C ASN A 424 -19.83 2.21 2.12
N VAL A 425 -19.14 1.06 2.17
CA VAL A 425 -19.43 -0.03 3.12
C VAL A 425 -19.06 0.39 4.53
N ILE A 426 -17.86 0.98 4.70
CA ILE A 426 -17.39 1.49 6.00
C ILE A 426 -18.37 2.54 6.55
N ARG A 427 -18.81 3.46 5.69
CA ARG A 427 -19.79 4.49 6.04
C ARG A 427 -21.17 3.88 6.37
N ALA A 428 -21.70 3.02 5.51
CA ALA A 428 -23.02 2.42 5.69
C ALA A 428 -23.09 1.49 6.92
N SER A 429 -21.98 0.82 7.26
CA SER A 429 -21.86 0.00 8.46
C SER A 429 -21.60 0.80 9.75
N GLN A 430 -21.33 2.10 9.63
CA GLN A 430 -20.88 2.95 10.74
C GLN A 430 -19.65 2.38 11.49
N GLY A 431 -18.77 1.69 10.77
CA GLY A 431 -17.57 1.05 11.30
C GLY A 431 -17.75 -0.39 11.77
N ALA A 432 -18.96 -0.95 11.77
CA ALA A 432 -19.19 -2.35 12.19
C ALA A 432 -18.38 -3.38 11.37
N CYS A 433 -17.94 -3.02 10.17
CA CYS A 433 -16.98 -3.80 9.38
C CYS A 433 -15.65 -4.11 10.08
N PHE A 434 -15.27 -3.36 11.12
CA PHE A 434 -14.06 -3.60 11.92
C PHE A 434 -14.32 -4.46 13.16
N ALA A 435 -15.59 -4.69 13.53
CA ALA A 435 -15.98 -5.46 14.71
C ALA A 435 -16.40 -6.89 14.34
N VAL A 436 -17.10 -7.05 13.21
CA VAL A 436 -17.56 -8.36 12.73
C VAL A 436 -16.45 -9.01 11.91
N PRO A 437 -15.97 -10.22 12.26
CA PRO A 437 -15.05 -10.96 11.41
C PRO A 437 -15.69 -11.27 10.06
N VAL A 438 -15.02 -10.92 8.96
CA VAL A 438 -15.53 -11.16 7.61
C VAL A 438 -14.52 -11.95 6.79
N ALA A 439 -14.92 -13.12 6.28
CA ALA A 439 -14.12 -13.87 5.31
C ALA A 439 -14.71 -13.75 3.90
N VAL A 440 -13.84 -13.78 2.90
CA VAL A 440 -14.24 -13.86 1.48
C VAL A 440 -13.96 -15.27 0.96
N ALA A 441 -14.95 -15.89 0.31
CA ALA A 441 -14.84 -17.24 -0.21
C ALA A 441 -15.72 -17.45 -1.45
N THR A 442 -15.62 -18.61 -2.09
CA THR A 442 -16.63 -19.06 -3.06
C THR A 442 -17.81 -19.69 -2.31
N ALA A 443 -19.02 -19.68 -2.90
CA ALA A 443 -20.18 -20.33 -2.28
C ALA A 443 -19.94 -21.82 -2.00
N LYS A 444 -19.20 -22.52 -2.88
CA LYS A 444 -18.85 -23.94 -2.71
C LYS A 444 -17.93 -24.16 -1.51
N ASP A 445 -16.89 -23.33 -1.36
CA ASP A 445 -15.94 -23.45 -0.25
C ASP A 445 -16.61 -23.14 1.08
N ALA A 446 -17.46 -22.10 1.11
CA ALA A 446 -18.26 -21.75 2.26
C ALA A 446 -19.20 -22.91 2.66
N LEU A 447 -19.92 -23.51 1.71
CA LEU A 447 -20.79 -24.66 1.97
C LEU A 447 -20.01 -25.84 2.58
N LEU A 448 -18.86 -26.19 2.01
CA LEU A 448 -18.01 -27.28 2.52
C LEU A 448 -17.51 -26.98 3.94
N TRP A 449 -17.08 -25.74 4.19
CA TRP A 449 -16.62 -25.30 5.50
C TRP A 449 -17.73 -25.36 6.56
N LEU A 450 -18.93 -24.87 6.24
CA LEU A 450 -20.09 -24.94 7.13
C LEU A 450 -20.47 -26.38 7.47
N ARG A 451 -20.51 -27.28 6.47
CA ARG A 451 -20.82 -28.70 6.70
C ARG A 451 -19.80 -29.37 7.60
N ARG A 452 -18.51 -29.08 7.43
CA ARG A 452 -17.44 -29.57 8.33
C ARG A 452 -17.59 -29.06 9.75
N GLY A 453 -18.08 -27.83 9.92
CA GLY A 453 -18.39 -27.23 11.22
C GLY A 453 -19.66 -27.75 11.88
N ALA A 454 -20.37 -28.69 11.25
CA ALA A 454 -21.64 -29.26 11.74
C ALA A 454 -22.68 -28.19 12.12
N VAL A 455 -22.71 -27.08 11.39
CA VAL A 455 -23.73 -26.02 11.58
C VAL A 455 -24.92 -26.27 10.67
N GLN A 456 -26.13 -25.97 11.16
CA GLN A 456 -27.30 -26.01 10.29
C GLN A 456 -27.24 -24.85 9.30
N ILE A 457 -27.53 -25.13 8.03
CA ILE A 457 -27.48 -24.14 6.95
C ILE A 457 -28.92 -23.81 6.53
N ILE A 458 -29.27 -22.53 6.63
CA ILE A 458 -30.62 -22.03 6.45
C ILE A 458 -30.62 -20.97 5.34
N ALA A 459 -31.13 -21.35 4.18
CA ALA A 459 -31.20 -20.52 2.99
C ALA A 459 -32.51 -19.73 2.94
N ALA A 460 -32.41 -18.40 2.94
CA ALA A 460 -33.56 -17.51 2.80
C ALA A 460 -33.97 -17.40 1.32
N ALA A 461 -35.22 -17.76 1.01
CA ALA A 461 -35.79 -17.66 -0.33
C ALA A 461 -37.29 -17.28 -0.28
N PRO A 462 -37.79 -16.38 -1.15
CA PRO A 462 -39.18 -15.92 -1.12
C PRO A 462 -40.24 -17.03 -1.17
N LEU A 463 -40.00 -18.08 -1.97
CA LEU A 463 -40.93 -19.19 -2.20
C LEU A 463 -40.53 -20.47 -1.46
N ALA A 464 -39.83 -20.35 -0.34
CA ALA A 464 -39.48 -21.49 0.48
C ALA A 464 -40.71 -22.08 1.19
N PRO A 465 -40.76 -23.41 1.41
CA PRO A 465 -41.93 -24.09 1.95
C PRO A 465 -42.13 -23.90 3.47
N ARG A 466 -41.15 -23.31 4.17
CA ARG A 466 -41.18 -23.16 5.63
C ARG A 466 -41.07 -21.69 6.03
N SER A 467 -41.87 -21.28 7.00
CA SER A 467 -41.70 -19.98 7.65
C SER A 467 -40.41 -19.97 8.49
N TYR A 468 -39.71 -18.84 8.51
CA TYR A 468 -38.52 -18.68 9.34
C TYR A 468 -38.77 -18.85 10.86
N TYR A 469 -40.00 -18.61 11.33
CA TYR A 469 -40.40 -18.86 12.73
C TYR A 469 -40.33 -20.33 13.14
N ALA A 470 -40.35 -21.26 12.18
CA ALA A 470 -40.36 -22.70 12.45
C ALA A 470 -38.95 -23.29 12.67
N ILE A 471 -37.90 -22.48 12.58
CA ILE A 471 -36.51 -22.94 12.73
C ILE A 471 -35.98 -22.64 14.13
N ASP A 472 -35.34 -23.63 14.75
CA ASP A 472 -34.65 -23.47 16.02
C ASP A 472 -33.24 -22.89 15.81
N LEU A 473 -33.12 -21.58 15.99
CA LEU A 473 -31.87 -20.81 15.86
C LEU A 473 -31.02 -20.83 17.15
N ARG A 474 -31.42 -21.57 18.19
CA ARG A 474 -30.60 -21.80 19.40
C ARG A 474 -29.43 -22.74 19.12
N LEU A 475 -29.52 -23.53 18.04
CA LEU A 475 -28.46 -24.41 17.55
C LEU A 475 -27.38 -23.63 16.76
N PRO A 476 -26.17 -24.19 16.59
CA PRO A 476 -25.15 -23.67 15.67
C PRO A 476 -25.71 -23.47 14.26
N SER A 477 -25.77 -22.23 13.77
CA SER A 477 -26.54 -21.89 12.57
C SER A 477 -25.80 -20.96 11.61
N ALA A 478 -26.05 -21.13 10.31
CA ALA A 478 -25.64 -20.24 9.24
C ALA A 478 -26.85 -19.78 8.44
N LEU A 479 -27.10 -18.48 8.42
CA LEU A 479 -28.16 -17.85 7.65
C LEU A 479 -27.60 -17.41 6.30
N VAL A 480 -28.13 -17.94 5.20
CA VAL A 480 -27.63 -17.69 3.84
C VAL A 480 -28.62 -16.83 3.08
N LEU A 481 -28.14 -15.72 2.51
CA LEU A 481 -28.92 -14.78 1.70
C LEU A 481 -28.24 -14.54 0.36
N GLY A 482 -29.05 -14.45 -0.70
CA GLY A 482 -28.59 -14.25 -2.07
C GLY A 482 -28.72 -12.82 -2.55
N ALA A 483 -28.31 -12.59 -3.80
CA ALA A 483 -28.39 -11.29 -4.46
C ALA A 483 -29.85 -10.84 -4.66
N GLU A 484 -30.06 -9.53 -4.79
CA GLU A 484 -31.40 -8.94 -4.87
C GLU A 484 -32.22 -9.41 -6.09
N HIS A 485 -31.55 -9.64 -7.23
CA HIS A 485 -32.20 -10.02 -8.48
C HIS A 485 -32.13 -11.53 -8.76
N ASP A 486 -30.94 -12.11 -8.61
CA ASP A 486 -30.68 -13.50 -8.98
C ASP A 486 -30.99 -14.49 -7.84
N GLY A 487 -31.15 -13.99 -6.60
CA GLY A 487 -31.35 -14.82 -5.43
C GLY A 487 -30.14 -15.70 -5.09
N LEU A 488 -30.41 -16.87 -4.50
CA LEU A 488 -29.38 -17.86 -4.17
C LEU A 488 -29.11 -18.80 -5.35
N THR A 489 -27.85 -19.16 -5.55
CA THR A 489 -27.46 -20.13 -6.58
C THR A 489 -27.93 -21.55 -6.24
N SER A 490 -27.79 -22.47 -7.21
CA SER A 490 -28.14 -23.88 -7.01
C SER A 490 -27.32 -24.57 -5.90
N VAL A 491 -26.19 -23.98 -5.49
CA VAL A 491 -25.31 -24.49 -4.42
C VAL A 491 -26.07 -24.71 -3.12
N TRP A 492 -27.03 -23.84 -2.80
CA TRP A 492 -27.75 -23.85 -1.52
C TRP A 492 -29.09 -24.60 -1.56
N ARG A 493 -29.47 -25.19 -2.71
CA ARG A 493 -30.81 -25.80 -2.91
C ARG A 493 -31.09 -26.99 -2.00
N SER A 494 -30.05 -27.75 -1.63
CA SER A 494 -30.15 -28.92 -0.75
C SER A 494 -30.34 -28.58 0.73
N GLU A 495 -30.15 -27.31 1.08
CA GLU A 495 -30.18 -26.87 2.47
C GLU A 495 -31.59 -26.52 2.93
N THR A 496 -31.76 -26.29 4.23
CA THR A 496 -33.07 -25.92 4.77
C THR A 496 -33.47 -24.55 4.23
N ARG A 497 -34.59 -24.47 3.53
CA ARG A 497 -35.08 -23.22 2.94
C ARG A 497 -36.18 -22.59 3.78
N VAL A 498 -36.09 -21.29 4.03
CA VAL A 498 -37.09 -20.51 4.78
C VAL A 498 -37.52 -19.26 4.04
N CYS A 499 -38.78 -18.85 4.25
CA CYS A 499 -39.34 -17.61 3.73
C CYS A 499 -39.74 -16.67 4.88
N ILE A 500 -39.70 -15.37 4.58
CA ILE A 500 -40.35 -14.35 5.40
C ILE A 500 -41.74 -14.14 4.78
N PRO A 501 -42.84 -14.37 5.52
CA PRO A 501 -44.18 -14.18 4.98
C PRO A 501 -44.42 -12.72 4.58
N MET A 502 -44.80 -12.51 3.32
CA MET A 502 -45.15 -11.20 2.78
C MET A 502 -46.67 -11.02 2.84
N ALA A 503 -47.16 -10.12 3.70
CA ALA A 503 -48.60 -9.87 3.88
C ALA A 503 -49.17 -8.82 2.91
N GLY A 504 -48.33 -8.22 2.06
CA GLY A 504 -48.69 -7.16 1.12
C GLY A 504 -48.53 -7.58 -0.34
N GLN A 505 -48.41 -6.60 -1.23
CA GLN A 505 -48.29 -6.80 -2.68
C GLN A 505 -46.86 -7.06 -3.18
N LEU A 506 -45.85 -6.93 -2.30
CA LEU A 506 -44.44 -7.12 -2.68
C LEU A 506 -44.02 -8.57 -2.46
N ASP A 507 -43.24 -9.09 -3.41
CA ASP A 507 -42.78 -10.49 -3.40
C ASP A 507 -41.47 -10.70 -2.60
N SER A 508 -40.76 -9.62 -2.24
CA SER A 508 -39.50 -9.71 -1.50
C SER A 508 -39.17 -8.42 -0.76
N LEU A 509 -38.22 -8.53 0.18
CA LEU A 509 -37.61 -7.40 0.91
C LEU A 509 -36.18 -7.18 0.42
N ASN A 510 -35.63 -6.00 0.71
CA ASN A 510 -34.20 -5.76 0.52
C ASN A 510 -33.37 -6.77 1.33
N VAL A 511 -32.28 -7.28 0.76
CA VAL A 511 -31.46 -8.33 1.37
C VAL A 511 -30.94 -7.98 2.77
N ALA A 512 -30.62 -6.70 3.03
CA ALA A 512 -30.17 -6.28 4.36
C ALA A 512 -31.31 -6.25 5.39
N GLN A 513 -32.54 -5.94 4.96
CA GLN A 513 -33.73 -6.02 5.82
C GLN A 513 -34.05 -7.48 6.15
N THR A 514 -34.01 -8.36 5.15
CA THR A 514 -34.16 -9.82 5.33
C THR A 514 -33.13 -10.35 6.33
N ALA A 515 -31.85 -9.96 6.19
CA ALA A 515 -30.80 -10.35 7.13
C ALA A 515 -31.11 -9.89 8.55
N SER A 516 -31.57 -8.64 8.71
CA SER A 516 -31.93 -8.08 10.02
C SER A 516 -33.06 -8.86 10.69
N ILE A 517 -34.12 -9.20 9.95
CA ILE A 517 -35.26 -9.96 10.49
C ILE A 517 -34.80 -11.34 10.97
N LEU A 518 -34.05 -12.07 10.15
CA LEU A 518 -33.59 -13.43 10.49
C LEU A 518 -32.60 -13.42 11.66
N LEU A 519 -31.69 -12.44 11.70
CA LEU A 519 -30.72 -12.28 12.78
C LEU A 519 -31.40 -11.96 14.11
N PHE A 520 -32.37 -11.05 14.13
CA PHE A 520 -33.04 -10.68 15.37
C PHE A 520 -34.02 -11.76 15.87
N GLU A 521 -34.52 -12.63 14.98
CA GLU A 521 -35.18 -13.86 15.42
C GLU A 521 -34.20 -14.82 16.12
N ALA A 522 -32.97 -14.96 15.61
CA ALA A 522 -31.94 -15.72 16.32
C ALA A 522 -31.63 -15.12 17.68
N VAL A 523 -31.52 -13.79 17.77
CA VAL A 523 -31.34 -13.07 19.05
C VAL A 523 -32.49 -13.36 20.00
N ARG A 524 -33.74 -13.22 19.56
CA ARG A 524 -34.94 -13.50 20.38
C ARG A 524 -34.91 -14.90 20.97
N GLN A 525 -34.63 -15.91 20.15
CA GLN A 525 -34.58 -17.31 20.61
C GLN A 525 -33.40 -17.58 21.55
N ARG A 526 -32.22 -17.00 21.27
CA ARG A 526 -31.00 -17.21 22.06
C ARG A 526 -31.03 -16.48 23.40
N VAL A 527 -31.57 -15.26 23.46
CA VAL A 527 -31.69 -14.47 24.70
C VAL A 527 -32.69 -15.09 25.66
N ASN A 528 -33.89 -15.49 25.19
CA ASN A 528 -34.88 -16.12 26.06
C ASN A 528 -34.34 -17.43 26.68
N SER A 529 -33.54 -18.20 25.94
CA SER A 529 -32.90 -19.41 26.47
C SER A 529 -31.86 -19.17 27.58
N ALA A 530 -31.32 -17.94 27.69
CA ALA A 530 -30.39 -17.57 28.76
C ALA A 530 -31.12 -17.13 30.04
N LEU A 531 -32.34 -16.58 29.91
CA LEU A 531 -33.21 -16.19 31.02
C LEU A 531 -33.96 -17.39 31.62
N ASP A 532 -34.23 -18.43 30.83
CA ASP A 532 -34.89 -19.67 31.27
C ASP A 532 -33.96 -20.66 32.02
N ARG A 533 -32.72 -20.27 32.34
CA ARG A 533 -31.87 -21.07 33.24
C ARG A 533 -32.31 -20.82 34.69
N PRO A 534 -32.77 -21.84 35.45
CA PRO A 534 -33.01 -21.65 36.87
C PRO A 534 -31.70 -21.20 37.53
N ALA A 535 -31.79 -20.19 38.39
CA ALA A 535 -30.67 -19.79 39.25
C ALA A 535 -30.26 -21.01 40.08
N THR A 536 -29.08 -21.55 39.80
CA THR A 536 -28.44 -22.57 40.64
C THR A 536 -27.89 -21.94 41.90
#